data_AF-A0AAD7C6C6-F1
#
_entry.id   AF-A0AAD7C6C6-F1
#
_cell.length_a   1.000
_cell.length_b   1.000
_cell.length_c   1.000
_cell.angle_alpha   90.00
_cell.angle_beta   90.00
_cell.angle_gamma   90.00
#
_symmetry.space_group_name_H-M   'P 1'
#
loop_
_entity.id
_entity.type
_entity.pdbx_description
1 polymer ?
#
loop_
_entity_poly.entity_id
_entity_poly.type
_entity_poly.pdbx_seq_one_letter_code
_entity_poly.pdbx_strand_id
1 'polypeptide(L)'
;MPTSFRLFGFSDSRSSLVEVDIFVRADEGELGGEDAGAHSDAGEDQDVSLNEVVPDAADEDDSDPAKRLAFAPNLSVYDTFSASIYDRRSEPNTSDRLTPALKQRIKEELNSYKMDEMEVHASSRIYTQFLV
;
A
#
# COMPACT_ATOMS: atom_id res chain seq x y z
N MET A 1 -19.50 4.19 -5.34
CA MET A 1 -19.01 5.59 -5.33
C MET A 1 -17.62 5.60 -5.96
N PRO A 2 -17.25 6.55 -6.84
CA PRO A 2 -15.88 6.63 -7.36
C PRO A 2 -14.91 6.94 -6.20
N THR A 3 -13.86 6.14 -6.06
CA THR A 3 -12.80 6.39 -5.08
C THR A 3 -11.82 7.36 -5.71
N SER A 4 -11.61 8.53 -5.09
CA SER A 4 -10.63 9.52 -5.57
C SER A 4 -9.41 9.56 -4.66
N PHE A 5 -8.22 9.58 -5.25
CA PHE A 5 -6.95 9.78 -4.54
C PHE A 5 -6.39 11.16 -4.88
N ARG A 6 -6.07 11.95 -3.84
CA ARG A 6 -5.36 13.22 -3.96
C ARG A 6 -3.86 13.00 -3.85
N LEU A 7 -3.12 13.33 -4.90
CA LEU A 7 -1.66 13.27 -4.91
C LEU A 7 -1.08 14.66 -5.14
N PHE A 8 -0.08 15.01 -4.34
CA PHE A 8 0.75 16.19 -4.58
C PHE A 8 2.00 15.77 -5.35
N GLY A 9 2.18 16.37 -6.54
CA GLY A 9 3.31 16.12 -7.43
C GLY A 9 4.11 17.38 -7.72
N PHE A 10 5.22 17.20 -8.45
CA PHE A 10 6.03 18.31 -8.95
C PHE A 10 6.06 18.26 -10.49
N SER A 11 5.86 19.41 -11.17
CA SER A 11 5.99 19.50 -12.63
C SER A 11 7.46 19.42 -13.10
N ASP A 12 7.66 19.42 -14.42
CA ASP A 12 8.84 19.14 -15.29
C ASP A 12 10.20 19.75 -14.88
N SER A 13 10.26 20.54 -13.81
CA SER A 13 11.48 21.18 -13.28
C SER A 13 11.58 21.17 -11.75
N ARG A 14 10.77 20.36 -11.04
CA ARG A 14 10.67 20.37 -9.56
C ARG A 14 10.32 21.75 -8.97
N SER A 15 9.81 22.68 -9.78
CA SER A 15 9.65 24.09 -9.44
C SER A 15 8.21 24.53 -9.26
N SER A 16 7.21 23.69 -9.56
CA SER A 16 5.79 23.91 -9.22
C SER A 16 5.24 22.67 -8.53
N LEU A 17 4.57 22.87 -7.39
CA LEU A 17 3.82 21.80 -6.72
C LEU A 17 2.46 21.79 -7.42
N VAL A 18 1.94 20.61 -7.70
CA VAL A 18 0.68 20.43 -8.42
C VAL A 18 -0.16 19.45 -7.63
N GLU A 19 -1.43 19.78 -7.43
CA GLU A 19 -2.40 18.84 -6.86
C GLU A 19 -3.09 18.11 -8.02
N VAL A 20 -3.08 16.79 -7.93
CA VAL A 20 -3.60 15.88 -8.95
C VAL A 20 -4.66 15.00 -8.32
N ASP A 21 -5.89 15.12 -8.81
CA ASP A 21 -7.02 14.28 -8.41
C ASP A 21 -7.14 13.10 -9.37
N ILE A 22 -6.87 11.87 -8.88
CA ILE A 22 -7.03 10.62 -9.65
C ILE A 22 -8.35 9.96 -9.25
N PHE A 23 -9.23 9.75 -10.22
CA PHE A 23 -10.50 9.07 -10.02
C PHE A 23 -10.41 7.60 -10.47
N VAL A 24 -10.77 6.70 -9.56
CA VAL A 24 -10.81 5.27 -9.78
C VAL A 24 -12.25 4.79 -9.62
N ARG A 25 -12.78 4.16 -10.68
CA ARG A 25 -14.11 3.56 -10.69
C ARG A 25 -13.96 2.04 -10.64
N ALA A 26 -14.67 1.39 -9.73
CA ALA A 26 -14.91 -0.04 -9.86
C ALA A 26 -15.85 -0.24 -11.05
N ASP A 27 -15.39 -1.00 -12.04
CA ASP A 27 -16.25 -1.53 -13.09
C ASP A 27 -17.16 -2.54 -12.41
N GLU A 28 -18.43 -2.20 -12.22
CA GLU A 28 -19.45 -3.13 -11.73
C GLU A 28 -20.14 -3.66 -12.98
N GLY A 29 -19.63 -4.78 -13.50
CA GLY A 29 -20.25 -5.45 -14.64
C GLY A 29 -21.71 -5.78 -14.33
N GLU A 30 -22.63 -5.28 -15.15
CA GLU A 30 -24.07 -5.50 -14.99
C GLU A 30 -24.37 -7.00 -15.18
N LEU A 31 -24.56 -7.72 -14.08
CA LEU A 31 -24.94 -9.13 -14.08
C LEU A 31 -26.40 -9.25 -14.53
N GLY A 32 -26.61 -9.56 -15.81
CA GLY A 32 -27.89 -10.06 -16.31
C GLY A 32 -28.18 -11.42 -15.67
N GLY A 33 -29.02 -11.43 -14.63
CA GLY A 33 -29.47 -12.64 -13.94
C GLY A 33 -30.93 -12.95 -14.26
N GLU A 34 -31.12 -13.94 -15.13
CA GLU A 34 -32.39 -14.57 -15.49
C GLU A 34 -32.85 -15.55 -14.38
N ASP A 35 -34.18 -15.69 -14.26
CA ASP A 35 -34.99 -16.51 -13.34
C ASP A 35 -34.35 -17.71 -12.59
N ALA A 36 -34.55 -17.74 -11.27
CA ALA A 36 -34.46 -18.97 -10.48
C ALA A 36 -35.70 -19.14 -9.59
N GLY A 37 -36.52 -20.13 -9.97
CA GLY A 37 -37.76 -20.52 -9.33
C GLY A 37 -37.60 -21.03 -7.89
N ALA A 38 -38.63 -20.75 -7.10
CA ALA A 38 -38.81 -21.25 -5.75
C ALA A 38 -38.95 -22.79 -5.74
N HIS A 39 -38.12 -23.46 -4.94
CA HIS A 39 -38.33 -24.85 -4.54
C HIS A 39 -38.39 -24.94 -3.01
N SER A 40 -39.31 -25.80 -2.56
CA SER A 40 -39.91 -25.93 -1.22
C SER A 40 -38.95 -26.27 -0.08
N ASP A 41 -39.17 -25.63 1.07
CA ASP A 41 -38.65 -25.98 2.39
C ASP A 41 -39.58 -26.99 3.10
N ALA A 42 -39.02 -28.13 3.49
CA ALA A 42 -39.61 -29.04 4.48
C ALA A 42 -38.52 -29.93 5.10
N GLY A 43 -38.15 -29.61 6.35
CA GLY A 43 -37.77 -30.55 7.41
C GLY A 43 -36.45 -31.31 7.29
N GLU A 44 -35.55 -31.13 8.26
CA GLU A 44 -35.42 -32.03 9.42
C GLU A 44 -34.14 -31.69 10.22
N ASP A 45 -34.31 -31.63 11.55
CA ASP A 45 -33.28 -31.43 12.55
C ASP A 45 -32.25 -32.56 12.54
N GLN A 46 -30.96 -32.24 12.44
CA GLN A 46 -29.89 -33.16 12.84
C GLN A 46 -28.80 -32.45 13.65
N ASP A 47 -28.75 -32.85 14.91
CA ASP A 47 -27.72 -32.66 15.91
C ASP A 47 -26.38 -33.24 15.43
N VAL A 48 -25.33 -32.41 15.39
CA VAL A 48 -23.95 -32.86 15.15
C VAL A 48 -22.97 -32.14 16.09
N SER A 49 -22.71 -32.83 17.21
CA SER A 49 -21.45 -32.99 17.93
C SER A 49 -20.27 -32.09 17.50
N LEU A 50 -19.83 -31.23 18.43
CA LEU A 50 -18.60 -30.44 18.38
C LEU A 50 -17.36 -31.35 18.24
N ASN A 51 -16.91 -31.56 17.00
CA ASN A 51 -15.51 -31.87 16.71
C ASN A 51 -14.96 -30.66 15.95
N GLU A 52 -14.12 -29.88 16.64
CA GLU A 52 -13.44 -28.70 16.10
C GLU A 52 -12.45 -29.16 15.02
N VAL A 53 -12.92 -29.20 13.78
CA VAL A 53 -12.10 -29.35 12.58
C VAL A 53 -11.35 -28.04 12.41
N VAL A 54 -10.01 -28.11 12.44
CA VAL A 54 -9.12 -26.99 12.14
C VAL A 54 -9.51 -26.43 10.77
N PRO A 55 -9.92 -25.15 10.66
CA PRO A 55 -10.14 -24.56 9.36
C PRO A 55 -8.78 -24.40 8.69
N ASP A 56 -8.53 -25.26 7.70
CA ASP A 56 -7.55 -25.01 6.65
C ASP A 56 -7.88 -23.63 6.08
N ALA A 57 -6.97 -22.68 6.28
CA ALA A 57 -7.08 -21.33 5.75
C ALA A 57 -6.95 -21.41 4.23
N ALA A 58 -8.03 -21.81 3.57
CA ALA A 58 -8.27 -21.46 2.19
C ALA A 58 -8.33 -19.93 2.18
N ASP A 59 -7.25 -19.31 1.68
CA ASP A 59 -7.29 -17.96 1.14
C ASP A 59 -8.34 -17.97 0.03
N GLU A 60 -9.61 -17.80 0.41
CA GLU A 60 -10.71 -17.46 -0.48
C GLU A 60 -10.35 -16.09 -1.08
N ASP A 61 -9.70 -16.13 -2.24
CA ASP A 61 -9.53 -14.98 -3.11
C ASP A 61 -10.94 -14.55 -3.56
N ASP A 62 -11.57 -13.69 -2.76
CA ASP A 62 -12.83 -12.98 -3.06
C ASP A 62 -12.61 -11.94 -4.19
N SER A 63 -11.86 -12.33 -5.22
CA SER A 63 -11.72 -11.56 -6.45
C SER A 63 -12.89 -11.92 -7.37
N ASP A 64 -14.06 -11.39 -7.02
CA ASP A 64 -15.21 -11.35 -7.93
C ASP A 64 -14.73 -10.78 -9.28
N PRO A 65 -14.64 -11.59 -10.36
CA PRO A 65 -14.03 -11.17 -11.63
C PRO A 65 -14.81 -10.02 -12.29
N ALA A 66 -16.00 -9.71 -11.77
CA ALA A 66 -16.81 -8.58 -12.14
C ALA A 66 -16.27 -7.23 -11.65
N LYS A 67 -15.39 -7.17 -10.63
CA LYS A 67 -14.88 -5.92 -10.04
C LYS A 67 -13.51 -5.55 -10.61
N ARG A 68 -13.48 -5.06 -11.84
CA ARG A 68 -12.23 -4.59 -12.47
C ARG A 68 -11.98 -3.12 -12.15
N LEU A 69 -10.73 -2.79 -11.79
CA LEU A 69 -10.33 -1.41 -11.53
C LEU A 69 -10.25 -0.63 -12.86
N ALA A 70 -11.00 0.46 -12.99
CA ALA A 70 -10.93 1.36 -14.14
C ALA A 70 -10.49 2.77 -13.72
N PHE A 71 -9.52 3.33 -14.44
CA PHE A 71 -9.05 4.70 -14.24
C PHE A 71 -9.85 5.69 -15.10
N ALA A 72 -10.07 6.90 -14.59
CA ALA A 72 -10.66 7.96 -15.40
C ALA A 72 -9.73 8.34 -16.57
N PRO A 73 -10.29 8.63 -17.77
CA PRO A 73 -9.51 8.99 -18.95
C PRO A 73 -8.91 10.41 -18.85
N ASN A 74 -9.45 11.24 -17.96
CA ASN A 74 -9.05 12.62 -17.76
C ASN A 74 -8.51 12.83 -16.34
N LEU A 75 -7.49 13.68 -16.25
CA LEU A 75 -6.84 14.08 -15.02
C LEU A 75 -7.23 15.52 -14.69
N SER A 76 -7.71 15.77 -13.46
CA SER A 76 -7.89 17.13 -12.96
C SER A 76 -6.59 17.60 -12.30
N VAL A 77 -6.07 18.72 -12.78
CA VAL A 77 -4.79 19.28 -12.34
C VAL A 77 -5.03 20.69 -11.82
N TYR A 78 -4.65 20.94 -10.58
CA TYR A 78 -4.78 22.25 -9.94
C TYR A 78 -3.40 22.84 -9.65
N ASP A 79 -3.22 24.10 -10.04
CA ASP A 79 -2.03 24.86 -9.69
C ASP A 79 -2.00 25.14 -8.19
N THR A 80 -0.85 24.90 -7.57
CA THR A 80 -0.60 25.30 -6.19
C THR A 80 0.45 26.41 -6.14
N PHE A 81 0.94 26.75 -4.94
CA PHE A 81 1.98 27.76 -4.78
C PHE A 81 3.23 27.45 -5.64
N SER A 82 3.67 28.44 -6.42
CA SER A 82 4.89 28.33 -7.24
C SER A 82 6.15 28.42 -6.37
N ALA A 83 7.29 27.91 -6.86
CA ALA A 83 8.58 28.10 -6.19
C ALA A 83 9.04 29.57 -6.11
N SER A 84 8.38 30.49 -6.83
CA SER A 84 8.62 31.94 -6.69
C SER A 84 7.93 32.55 -5.48
N ILE A 85 6.86 31.90 -4.98
CA ILE A 85 6.10 32.37 -3.82
C ILE A 85 6.72 31.85 -2.51
N TYR A 86 7.37 30.68 -2.56
CA TYR A 86 8.11 30.11 -1.43
C TYR A 86 9.22 29.17 -1.90
N ASP A 87 10.35 29.18 -1.19
CA ASP A 87 11.45 28.28 -1.47
C ASP A 87 11.15 26.88 -0.93
N ARG A 88 11.19 25.87 -1.80
CA ARG A 88 11.00 24.45 -1.48
C ARG A 88 12.30 23.67 -1.41
N ARG A 89 13.44 24.33 -1.60
CA ARG A 89 14.73 23.68 -1.54
C ARG A 89 15.00 23.26 -0.10
N SER A 90 15.38 21.99 0.07
CA SER A 90 15.95 21.55 1.33
C SER A 90 17.37 22.12 1.47
N GLU A 91 17.86 22.17 2.70
CA GLU A 91 19.29 22.30 2.94
C GLU A 91 20.07 21.16 2.21
N PRO A 92 21.36 21.37 1.89
CA PRO A 92 22.21 20.34 1.33
C PRO A 92 22.14 19.04 2.14
N ASN A 93 22.17 17.89 1.46
CA ASN A 93 21.97 16.62 2.12
C ASN A 93 23.07 16.36 3.16
N THR A 94 22.69 15.92 4.36
CA THR A 94 23.64 15.62 5.42
C THR A 94 24.58 14.48 5.04
N SER A 95 24.16 13.58 4.14
CA SER A 95 25.00 12.52 3.58
C SER A 95 26.23 13.06 2.84
N ASP A 96 26.14 14.26 2.27
CA ASP A 96 27.22 14.87 1.48
C ASP A 96 28.37 15.33 2.39
N ARG A 97 28.08 15.55 3.69
CA ARG A 97 29.05 15.97 4.70
C ARG A 97 29.73 14.79 5.41
N LEU A 98 29.42 13.55 5.02
CA LEU A 98 29.98 12.36 5.66
C LEU A 98 31.45 12.17 5.28
N THR A 99 32.35 12.50 6.20
CA THR A 99 33.78 12.15 6.10
C THR A 99 33.97 10.63 6.21
N PRO A 100 35.05 10.05 5.66
CA PRO A 100 35.30 8.62 5.78
C PRO A 100 35.29 8.11 7.24
N ALA A 101 35.85 8.89 8.16
CA ALA A 101 35.85 8.57 9.59
C ALA A 101 34.44 8.59 10.19
N LEU A 102 33.60 9.56 9.82
CA LEU A 102 32.23 9.63 10.29
C LEU A 102 31.38 8.48 9.74
N LYS A 103 31.59 8.11 8.46
CA LYS A 103 30.93 6.93 7.87
C LYS A 103 31.28 5.66 8.63
N GLN A 104 32.55 5.48 8.97
CA GLN A 104 33.00 4.32 9.73
C GLN A 104 32.33 4.26 11.12
N ARG A 105 32.27 5.40 11.82
CA ARG A 105 31.59 5.49 13.12
C ARG A 105 30.11 5.14 13.03
N ILE A 106 29.40 5.68 12.04
CA ILE A 106 27.98 5.39 11.82
C ILE A 106 27.77 3.91 11.48
N LYS A 107 28.66 3.32 10.68
CA LYS A 107 28.63 1.90 10.34
C LYS A 107 28.75 1.02 11.58
N GLU A 108 29.71 1.31 12.44
CA GLU A 108 29.91 0.59 13.70
C GLU A 108 28.69 0.71 14.60
N GLU A 109 28.20 1.94 14.80
CA GLU A 109 27.01 2.21 15.62
C GLU A 109 25.76 1.48 15.12
N LEU A 110 25.50 1.52 13.81
CA LEU A 110 24.36 0.82 13.20
C LEU A 110 24.49 -0.70 13.27
N ASN A 111 25.69 -1.25 13.07
CA ASN A 111 25.89 -2.68 13.16
C ASN A 111 25.72 -3.17 14.60
N SER A 112 26.23 -2.43 15.59
CA SER A 112 26.02 -2.75 17.01
C SER A 112 24.54 -2.68 17.38
N TYR A 113 23.83 -1.61 16.99
CA TYR A 113 22.39 -1.49 17.24
C TYR A 113 21.61 -2.67 16.66
N LYS A 114 21.91 -3.06 15.42
CA LYS A 114 21.25 -4.19 14.75
C LYS A 114 21.50 -5.55 15.41
N MET A 115 22.61 -5.70 16.15
CA MET A 115 22.95 -6.95 16.83
C MET A 115 22.46 -7.00 18.27
N ASP A 116 22.64 -5.91 19.01
CA ASP A 116 22.51 -5.93 20.46
C ASP A 116 21.15 -5.40 20.93
N GLU A 117 20.51 -4.51 20.17
CA GLU A 117 19.31 -3.79 20.61
C GLU A 117 18.08 -4.03 19.72
N MET A 118 18.28 -4.19 18.41
CA MET A 118 17.17 -4.29 17.47
C MET A 118 16.49 -5.66 17.55
N GLU A 119 15.26 -5.68 18.07
CA GLU A 119 14.44 -6.89 18.10
C GLU A 119 14.02 -7.29 16.68
N VAL A 120 14.44 -8.49 16.28
CA VAL A 120 14.05 -9.09 15.00
C VAL A 120 13.56 -10.51 15.25
N HIS A 121 12.41 -10.83 14.65
CA HIS A 121 11.87 -12.19 14.68
C HIS A 121 12.91 -13.20 14.17
N ALA A 122 12.99 -14.37 14.81
CA ALA A 122 14.08 -15.33 14.58
C ALA A 122 14.20 -15.74 13.10
N SER A 123 13.09 -15.97 12.41
CA SER A 123 13.07 -16.32 10.98
C SER A 123 13.52 -15.18 10.06
N SER A 124 13.42 -13.93 10.52
CA SER A 124 13.69 -12.74 9.71
C SER A 124 15.10 -12.19 9.91
N ARG A 125 15.89 -12.73 10.86
CA ARG A 125 17.27 -12.27 11.14
C ARG A 125 18.18 -12.34 9.92
N ILE A 126 17.92 -13.26 9.00
CA ILE A 126 18.67 -13.39 7.73
C ILE A 126 18.52 -12.16 6.82
N TYR A 127 17.46 -11.37 7.00
CA TYR A 127 17.19 -10.18 6.20
C TYR A 127 17.76 -8.90 6.84
N THR A 128 18.39 -8.99 8.01
CA THR A 128 19.05 -7.86 8.64
C THR A 128 20.34 -7.50 7.89
N GLN A 129 20.33 -6.37 7.18
CA GLN A 129 21.48 -5.92 6.39
C GLN A 129 22.59 -5.33 7.27
N PHE A 130 23.74 -5.99 7.34
CA PHE A 130 24.96 -5.43 7.95
C PHE A 130 25.79 -4.63 6.94
N LEU A 131 26.49 -3.63 7.44
CA LEU A 131 27.40 -2.81 6.65
C LEU A 131 28.82 -3.40 6.73
N VAL A 132 29.43 -3.71 5.58
CA VAL A 132 30.76 -4.36 5.46
C VAL A 132 31.89 -3.36 5.31
#